data_AF-A0A2P5D0B7-F1
#
_entry.id   AF-A0A2P5D0B7-F1
#
_cell.length_a   1.000
_cell.length_b   1.000
_cell.length_c   1.000
_cell.angle_alpha   90.00
_cell.angle_beta   90.00
_cell.angle_gamma   90.00
#
_symmetry.space_group_name_H-M   'P 1'
#
loop_
_entity.id
_entity.type
_entity.pdbx_description
1 polymer ?
#
loop_
_entity_poly.entity_id
_entity_poly.type
_entity_poly.pdbx_seq_one_letter_code
_entity_poly.pdbx_strand_id
1 'polypeptide(L)' 'MAPQYGPRLVVPIDVKKKPREQKVPLHNRWHPDIPPVAEAVVGEVFRVEMMDFSGGGITKQYTADDIKHAEPFVNI' A
#
# COMPACT_ATOMS: atom_id res chain seq x y z
N MET A 1 5.42 0.24 24.97
CA MET A 1 5.21 -0.24 23.59
C MET A 1 4.04 -1.21 23.62
N ALA A 2 2.95 -0.94 22.91
CA ALA A 2 1.73 -1.74 23.01
C ALA A 2 2.00 -3.18 22.52
N PRO A 3 1.46 -4.23 23.18
CA PRO A 3 1.58 -5.60 22.72
C PRO A 3 0.81 -5.74 21.40
N GLN A 4 1.46 -6.28 20.38
CA GLN A 4 0.87 -6.44 19.05
C GLN A 4 -0.06 -7.65 19.05
N TYR A 5 -1.26 -7.51 19.61
CA TYR A 5 -2.29 -8.55 19.56
C TYR A 5 -2.75 -8.73 18.10
N GLY A 6 -2.32 -9.82 17.45
CA GLY A 6 -2.76 -10.21 16.10
C GLY A 6 -1.64 -10.83 15.24
N PRO A 7 -1.99 -11.32 14.03
CA PRO A 7 -1.00 -11.81 13.07
C PRO A 7 0.10 -10.80 12.78
N ARG A 8 1.31 -11.31 12.46
CA ARG A 8 2.47 -10.49 12.08
C ARG A 8 2.13 -9.54 10.93
N LEU A 9 2.34 -8.24 11.11
CA LEU A 9 2.17 -7.24 10.05
C LEU A 9 3.43 -7.19 9.17
N VAL A 10 3.25 -7.45 7.89
CA VAL A 10 4.35 -7.56 6.91
C VAL A 10 4.59 -6.27 6.17
N VAL A 11 3.50 -5.66 5.66
CA VAL A 11 3.54 -4.39 4.93
C VAL A 11 2.69 -3.41 5.71
N PRO A 12 3.29 -2.50 6.50
CA PRO A 12 2.55 -1.42 7.15
C PRO A 12 2.29 -0.29 6.15
N ILE A 13 1.11 0.33 6.24
CA ILE A 13 0.75 1.47 5.39
C ILE A 13 0.55 2.73 6.23
N ASP A 14 1.22 3.81 5.84
CA ASP A 14 0.93 5.16 6.30
C ASP A 14 0.08 5.90 5.25
N VAL A 15 -1.21 6.06 5.52
CA VAL A 15 -2.17 6.71 4.60
C VAL A 15 -1.87 8.19 4.35
N LYS A 16 -0.93 8.80 5.08
CA LYS A 16 -0.48 10.18 4.85
C LYS A 16 0.72 10.29 3.91
N LYS A 17 1.33 9.17 3.53
CA LYS A 17 2.50 9.12 2.66
C LYS A 17 2.14 8.60 1.28
N LYS A 18 2.84 9.07 0.25
CA LYS A 18 2.67 8.54 -1.11
C LYS A 18 3.14 7.07 -1.19
N PRO A 19 2.67 6.28 -2.16
CA PRO A 19 3.10 4.87 -2.34
C PRO A 19 4.62 4.66 -2.35
N ARG A 20 5.37 5.57 -2.97
CA ARG A 20 6.84 5.57 -3.04
C ARG A 20 7.57 6.02 -1.77
N GLU A 21 6.84 6.62 -0.83
CA GLU A 21 7.37 7.13 0.45
C GLU A 21 7.06 6.17 1.62
N GLN A 22 6.37 5.07 1.34
CA GLN A 22 6.09 4.02 2.32
C GLN A 22 7.39 3.40 2.83
N LYS A 23 7.35 2.83 4.04
CA LYS A 23 8.51 2.11 4.61
C LYS A 23 8.99 1.00 3.68
N VAL A 24 8.03 0.32 3.06
CA VAL A 24 8.25 -0.62 1.95
C VAL A 24 7.65 0.05 0.71
N PRO A 25 8.47 0.53 -0.24
CA PRO A 25 7.96 1.15 -1.45
C PRO A 25 7.01 0.22 -2.19
N LEU A 26 5.82 0.71 -2.51
CA LEU A 26 4.82 -0.07 -3.25
C LEU A 26 5.21 -0.12 -4.74
N HIS A 27 4.67 -1.07 -5.49
CA HIS A 27 4.81 -1.15 -6.94
C HIS A 27 3.43 -1.35 -7.59
N ASN A 28 3.23 -0.81 -8.79
CA ASN A 28 1.99 -0.96 -9.57
C ASN A 28 2.20 -1.77 -10.86
N ARG A 29 3.35 -2.45 -11.00
CA ARG A 29 3.67 -3.34 -12.11
C ARG A 29 4.18 -4.66 -11.56
N TRP A 30 4.04 -5.70 -12.37
CA TRP A 30 4.65 -6.99 -12.14
C TRP A 30 5.92 -7.10 -12.97
N HIS A 31 7.03 -7.39 -12.31
CA HIS A 31 8.31 -7.64 -12.95
C HIS A 31 9.10 -8.63 -12.09
N PRO A 32 9.76 -9.65 -12.68
CA PRO A 32 10.51 -10.66 -11.92
C PRO A 32 11.62 -10.07 -11.05
N ASP A 33 12.18 -8.92 -11.45
CA ASP A 33 13.26 -8.25 -10.71
C ASP A 33 12.78 -7.44 -9.51
N ILE A 34 11.47 -7.34 -9.26
CA ILE A 34 10.96 -6.68 -8.04
C ILE A 34 11.29 -7.58 -6.84
N PRO A 35 12.05 -7.09 -5.84
CA PRO A 35 12.47 -7.91 -4.73
C PRO A 35 11.30 -8.28 -3.81
N PRO A 36 11.30 -9.49 -3.22
CA PRO A 36 10.31 -9.85 -2.20
C PRO A 36 10.50 -8.98 -0.95
N VAL A 37 9.39 -8.61 -0.32
CA VAL A 37 9.39 -7.74 0.87
C VAL A 37 9.37 -8.53 2.18
N ALA A 38 9.04 -9.83 2.12
CA ALA A 38 9.06 -10.76 3.24
C ALA A 38 8.96 -12.21 2.79
N GLU A 39 9.27 -13.11 3.71
CA GLU A 39 9.05 -14.55 3.60
C GLU A 39 7.92 -14.97 4.55
N ALA A 40 7.28 -16.09 4.23
CA ALA A 40 6.27 -16.72 5.08
C ALA A 40 6.42 -18.24 5.01
N VAL A 41 6.13 -18.93 6.11
CA VAL A 41 6.11 -20.40 6.13
C VAL A 41 4.73 -20.92 5.71
N VAL A 42 4.68 -22.14 5.17
CA VAL A 42 3.41 -22.79 4.79
C VAL A 42 2.49 -22.86 6.01
N GLY A 43 1.28 -22.32 5.87
CA GLY A 43 0.28 -22.26 6.95
C GLY A 43 0.41 -21.03 7.86
N GLU A 44 1.37 -20.13 7.65
CA GLU A 44 1.47 -18.89 8.41
C GLU A 44 0.31 -17.94 8.08
N VAL A 45 -0.34 -17.42 9.13
CA VAL A 45 -1.29 -16.30 9.01
C VAL A 45 -0.54 -15.00 9.32
N PHE A 46 -0.58 -14.07 8.38
CA PHE A 46 0.04 -12.76 8.48
C PHE A 46 -0.89 -11.67 7.94
N ARG A 47 -0.56 -10.41 8.21
CA ARG A 47 -1.33 -9.25 7.77
C ARG A 47 -0.53 -8.43 6.77
N VAL A 48 -1.22 -7.97 5.73
CA VAL A 48 -0.72 -7.00 4.75
C VAL A 48 -1.71 -5.84 4.77
N GLU A 49 -1.24 -4.65 5.11
CA GLU A 49 -2.05 -3.44 4.94
C GLU A 49 -1.91 -2.97 3.50
N MET A 50 -2.99 -2.38 2.97
CA MET A 50 -3.08 -1.99 1.57
C MET A 50 -3.46 -0.52 1.48
N MET A 51 -2.98 0.13 0.43
CA MET A 51 -3.51 1.40 -0.02
C MET A 51 -4.60 1.15 -1.06
N ASP A 52 -5.57 2.05 -1.17
CA ASP A 52 -6.54 1.98 -2.25
C ASP A 52 -5.84 2.16 -3.61
N PHE A 53 -6.49 1.73 -4.69
CA PHE A 53 -5.89 1.69 -6.02
C PHE A 53 -5.41 3.07 -6.53
N SER A 54 -6.00 4.17 -6.04
CA SER A 54 -5.64 5.52 -6.44
C SER A 54 -4.40 6.06 -5.70
N GLY A 55 -3.89 5.32 -4.71
CA GLY A 55 -2.77 5.77 -3.90
C GLY A 55 -3.11 6.95 -2.98
N GLY A 56 -4.38 7.09 -2.58
CA GLY A 56 -4.90 8.25 -1.84
C GLY A 56 -5.29 9.45 -2.72
N GLY A 57 -5.48 9.25 -4.02
CA GLY A 57 -5.91 10.30 -4.96
C GLY A 57 -7.38 10.68 -4.86
N ILE A 58 -8.25 9.80 -4.36
CA ILE A 58 -9.67 10.09 -4.14
C ILE A 58 -9.88 10.62 -2.72
N THR A 59 -10.42 11.83 -2.61
CA THR A 59 -10.52 12.59 -1.38
C THR A 59 -11.98 12.79 -0.93
N LYS A 60 -12.20 13.43 0.23
CA LYS A 60 -13.51 13.63 0.85
C LYS A 60 -14.15 14.97 0.46
N GLN A 61 -13.86 15.45 -0.74
CA GLN A 61 -14.25 16.77 -1.21
C GLN A 61 -15.68 16.78 -1.74
N TYR A 62 -16.30 15.60 -1.89
CA TYR A 62 -17.67 15.39 -2.39
C TYR A 62 -17.93 16.05 -3.76
N THR A 63 -16.88 16.18 -4.58
CA THR A 63 -16.96 16.55 -6.00
C THR A 63 -16.42 15.41 -6.87
N ALA A 64 -16.66 15.50 -8.18
CA ALA A 64 -16.10 14.55 -9.15
C ALA A 64 -14.68 14.94 -9.62
N ASP A 65 -14.09 16.00 -9.07
CA ASP A 65 -12.83 16.56 -9.59
C ASP A 65 -11.66 15.60 -9.45
N ASP A 66 -11.57 14.87 -8.34
CA ASP A 66 -10.49 13.88 -8.12
C ASP A 66 -10.52 12.78 -9.18
N ILE A 67 -11.70 12.28 -9.53
CA ILE A 67 -11.86 11.24 -10.55
C ILE A 67 -11.56 11.81 -11.94
N LYS A 68 -12.04 13.03 -12.23
CA LYS A 68 -11.84 13.69 -13.53
C LYS A 68 -10.36 13.94 -13.83
N HIS A 69 -9.57 14.25 -12.80
CA HIS A 69 -8.14 14.54 -12.92
C HIS A 69 -7.27 13.42 -12.34
N ALA A 70 -7.84 12.23 -12.12
CA ALA A 70 -7.10 11.09 -11.62
C ALA A 70 -6.03 10.71 -12.65
N GLU A 71 -4.77 10.65 -12.23
CA GLU A 71 -3.72 10.08 -13.05
C GLU A 71 -3.63 8.57 -12.78
N PRO A 72 -4.00 7.71 -13.75
CA PRO A 72 -3.96 6.25 -13.58
C PRO A 72 -2.52 5.73 -13.44
N PHE A 73 -1.55 6.56 -13.84
CA PHE A 73 -0.13 6.34 -13.63
C PHE A 73 0.31 7.20 -12.46
N VAL A 74 -0.04 6.79 -11.23
CA VAL A 74 0.72 7.27 -10.08
C VAL A 74 2.18 6.98 -10.41
N ASN A 75 2.98 8.04 -10.57
CA ASN A 75 4.43 7.94 -10.69
C ASN A 75 4.96 7.39 -9.36
N ILE A 76 4.94 6.07 -9.27
CA ILE A 76 5.61 5.25 -8.26
C ILE A 76 7.03 5.03 -8.75
#